data_AF-X1CS90-F1
#
_entry.id   AF-X1CS90-F1
#
_cell.length_a   1.000
_cell.length_b   1.000
_cell.length_c   1.000
_cell.angle_alpha   90.00
_cell.angle_beta   90.00
_cell.angle_gamma   90.00
#
_symmetry.space_group_name_H-M   'P 1'
#
loop_
_entity.id
_entity.type
_entity.pdbx_description
1 polymer ?
#
loop_
_entity_poly.entity_id
_entity_poly.type
_entity_poly.pdbx_seq_one_letter_code
_entity_poly.pdbx_strand_id
1 'polypeptide(L)'
;MRKTTGILIAILFFFSILNAEKTHYTNNSFARLSYVKGDIYIQRSTDLGYEEGVVNMPVSEGDRMGTTDGHAEIYLGNGNYVRLDN
;
A
#
# COMPACT_ATOMS: atom_id res chain seq x y z
N MET A 1 -29.70 -36.79 -12.42
CA MET A 1 -29.53 -35.32 -12.37
C MET A 1 -28.83 -34.83 -11.10
N ARG A 2 -29.08 -35.38 -9.91
CA ARG A 2 -28.38 -34.94 -8.67
C ARG A 2 -26.85 -35.09 -8.69
N LYS A 3 -26.32 -36.16 -9.29
CA LYS A 3 -24.87 -36.42 -9.39
C LYS A 3 -24.15 -35.43 -10.31
N THR A 4 -24.79 -35.03 -11.42
CA THR A 4 -24.23 -34.06 -12.38
C THR A 4 -24.22 -32.64 -11.82
N THR A 5 -25.22 -32.28 -11.02
CA THR A 5 -25.26 -30.98 -10.33
C THR A 5 -24.14 -30.85 -9.30
N GLY A 6 -23.85 -31.91 -8.54
CA GLY A 6 -22.75 -31.90 -7.56
C GLY A 6 -21.37 -31.71 -8.20
N ILE A 7 -21.13 -32.33 -9.36
CA ILE A 7 -19.87 -32.16 -10.11
C ILE A 7 -19.72 -30.72 -10.60
N LEU A 8 -20.80 -30.10 -11.09
CA LEU A 8 -20.77 -28.72 -11.59
C LEU A 8 -20.44 -27.72 -10.47
N ILE A 9 -21.00 -27.93 -9.28
CA ILE A 9 -20.71 -27.12 -8.09
C ILE A 9 -19.25 -27.30 -7.65
N ALA A 10 -18.73 -28.53 -7.65
CA ALA A 10 -17.34 -28.79 -7.29
C ALA A 10 -16.36 -28.11 -8.26
N ILE A 11 -16.66 -28.11 -9.56
CA ILE A 11 -15.86 -27.43 -10.59
C ILE A 11 -15.88 -25.92 -10.37
N LEU A 12 -17.05 -25.32 -10.11
CA LEU A 12 -17.18 -23.89 -9.81
C LEU A 12 -16.36 -23.49 -8.57
N PHE A 13 -16.39 -24.30 -7.51
CA PHE A 13 -15.57 -24.08 -6.33
C PHE A 13 -14.06 -24.23 -6.60
N PHE A 14 -13.67 -25.14 -7.49
CA PHE A 14 -12.27 -25.33 -7.86
C PHE A 14 -11.68 -24.13 -8.61
N PHE A 15 -12.49 -23.49 -9.47
CA PHE A 15 -12.08 -22.27 -10.17
C PHE A 15 -11.90 -21.05 -9.25
N SER A 16 -12.65 -20.97 -8.14
CA SER A 16 -12.47 -19.91 -7.14
C SER A 16 -11.12 -19.99 -6.43
N ILE A 17 -10.59 -21.21 -6.21
CA ILE A 17 -9.28 -21.41 -5.58
C ILE A 17 -8.15 -21.05 -6.55
N LEU A 18 -8.34 -21.31 -7.86
CA LEU A 18 -7.36 -20.95 -8.90
C LEU A 18 -7.20 -19.43 -9.09
N ASN A 19 -8.24 -18.64 -8.83
CA ASN A 19 -8.23 -17.19 -8.94
C ASN A 19 -7.81 -16.48 -7.64
N ALA A 20 -7.26 -17.21 -6.66
CA ALA A 20 -6.63 -16.57 -5.51
C ALA A 20 -5.39 -15.80 -5.97
N GLU A 21 -5.57 -14.50 -6.23
CA GLU A 21 -4.50 -13.59 -6.60
C GLU A 21 -3.46 -13.56 -5.48
N LYS A 22 -2.26 -14.05 -5.77
CA LYS A 22 -1.12 -13.88 -4.86
C LYS A 22 -0.67 -12.43 -4.98
N THR A 23 -0.74 -11.68 -3.88
CA THR A 23 -0.14 -10.35 -3.78
C THR A 23 1.34 -10.43 -4.15
N HIS A 24 1.66 -9.97 -5.35
CA HIS A 24 3.00 -10.06 -5.91
C HIS A 24 3.79 -8.81 -5.49
N TYR A 25 4.38 -8.85 -4.31
CA TYR A 25 5.36 -7.83 -3.92
C TYR A 25 6.61 -8.02 -4.77
N THR A 26 6.91 -7.04 -5.62
CA THR A 26 8.19 -7.00 -6.34
C THR A 26 9.20 -6.30 -5.44
N ASN A 27 10.46 -6.77 -5.42
CA ASN A 27 11.56 -6.08 -4.72
C ASN A 27 11.81 -4.64 -5.23
N ASN A 28 11.10 -4.22 -6.28
CA ASN A 28 11.17 -2.90 -6.89
C ASN A 28 10.05 -1.95 -6.41
N SER A 29 9.11 -2.39 -5.57
CA SER A 29 8.14 -1.49 -4.97
C SER A 29 8.76 -0.79 -3.76
N PHE A 30 9.14 0.47 -3.94
CA PHE A 30 9.52 1.35 -2.83
C PHE A 30 8.62 2.57 -2.83
N ALA A 31 8.25 3.04 -1.65
CA ALA A 31 7.59 4.31 -1.46
C ALA A 31 8.57 5.32 -0.86
N ARG A 32 8.49 6.57 -1.29
CA ARG A 32 9.27 7.67 -0.72
C ARG A 32 8.53 8.99 -0.79
N LEU A 33 8.88 9.90 0.11
CA LEU A 33 8.49 11.31 -0.04
C LEU A 33 9.14 11.90 -1.31
N SER A 34 8.33 12.30 -2.29
CA SER A 34 8.77 13.01 -3.50
C SER A 34 8.69 14.52 -3.36
N TYR A 35 7.82 15.02 -2.49
CA TYR A 35 7.67 16.44 -2.19
C TYR A 35 7.29 16.63 -0.72
N VAL A 36 7.82 17.69 -0.11
CA VAL A 36 7.52 18.10 1.26
C VAL A 36 7.49 19.63 1.30
N LYS A 37 6.44 20.20 1.89
CA LYS A 37 6.34 21.62 2.22
C LYS A 37 5.57 21.77 3.54
N GLY A 38 6.11 22.55 4.47
CA GLY A 38 5.50 22.70 5.80
C GLY A 38 5.79 21.51 6.71
N ASP A 39 4.96 21.36 7.73
CA ASP A 39 5.23 20.42 8.84
C ASP A 39 4.63 19.03 8.57
N ILE A 40 5.48 18.09 8.16
CA ILE A 40 5.14 16.69 7.89
C ILE A 40 5.75 15.81 8.96
N TYR A 41 4.97 14.87 9.50
CA TYR A 41 5.43 13.90 10.48
C TYR A 41 5.11 12.48 10.06
N ILE A 42 6.07 11.58 10.29
CA ILE A 42 5.94 10.15 10.03
C ILE A 42 6.06 9.41 11.35
N GLN A 43 5.02 8.67 11.72
CA GLN A 43 5.09 7.67 12.77
C GLN A 43 5.60 6.36 12.17
N ARG A 44 6.76 5.90 12.62
CA ARG A 44 7.37 4.64 12.17
C ARG A 44 6.62 3.43 12.70
N SER A 45 6.42 2.44 11.85
CA SER A 45 5.76 1.19 12.24
C SER A 45 6.59 0.34 13.21
N THR A 46 7.91 0.45 13.18
CA THR A 46 8.83 -0.40 13.95
C THR A 46 8.98 -0.02 15.41
N ASP A 47 8.89 1.27 15.76
CA ASP A 47 9.19 1.76 17.11
C ASP A 47 8.20 2.84 17.61
N LEU A 48 7.11 3.11 16.89
CA LEU A 48 6.10 4.12 17.20
C LEU A 48 6.66 5.56 17.33
N GLY A 49 7.91 5.78 16.98
CA GLY A 49 8.56 7.09 17.00
C GLY A 49 8.01 8.01 15.91
N TYR A 50 8.00 9.30 16.19
CA TYR A 50 7.69 10.33 15.20
C TYR A 50 8.99 10.94 14.66
N GLU A 51 9.07 11.01 13.34
CA GLU A 51 10.16 11.67 12.62
C GLU A 51 9.60 12.79 11.73
N GLU A 52 10.41 13.83 11.52
CA GLU A 52 10.11 14.87 10.53
C GLU A 52 10.21 14.27 9.11
N GLY A 53 9.17 14.49 8.30
CA GLY A 53 9.15 14.04 6.92
C GLY A 53 10.07 14.89 6.06
N VAL A 54 11.12 14.28 5.48
CA VAL A 54 12.04 14.95 4.56
C VAL A 54 11.97 14.37 3.15
N VAL A 55 12.33 15.18 2.15
CA VAL A 55 12.34 14.73 0.75
C VAL A 55 13.26 13.51 0.58
N ASN A 56 12.81 12.54 -0.23
CA ASN A 56 13.41 11.23 -0.44
C ASN A 56 13.43 10.27 0.75
N MET A 57 12.79 10.63 1.88
CA MET A 57 12.66 9.70 3.00
C MET A 57 11.84 8.46 2.57
N PRO A 58 12.32 7.24 2.89
CA PRO A 58 11.58 6.03 2.59
C PRO A 58 10.32 5.92 3.46
N VAL A 59 9.26 5.40 2.85
CA VAL A 59 8.00 5.09 3.51
C VAL A 59 7.83 3.57 3.49
N SER A 60 7.72 2.99 4.68
CA SER A 60 7.57 1.54 4.86
C SER A 60 6.11 1.16 5.12
N GLU A 61 5.79 -0.12 4.95
CA GLU A 61 4.48 -0.63 5.32
C GLU A 61 4.20 -0.37 6.82
N GLY A 62 2.99 0.10 7.10
CA GLY A 62 2.54 0.44 8.45
C GLY A 62 2.97 1.83 8.94
N ASP A 63 3.86 2.54 8.23
CA ASP A 63 4.17 3.93 8.56
C ASP A 63 2.89 4.77 8.45
N ARG A 64 2.71 5.70 9.38
CA ARG A 64 1.60 6.65 9.35
C ARG A 64 2.14 8.04 9.12
N MET A 65 1.58 8.74 8.16
CA MET A 65 1.99 10.10 7.85
C MET A 65 0.87 11.06 8.19
N GLY A 66 1.23 12.22 8.71
CA GLY A 66 0.31 13.33 8.89
C GLY A 66 0.99 14.66 8.60
N THR A 67 0.16 15.69 8.50
CA THR A 67 0.54 17.07 8.27
C THR A 67 -0.29 17.95 9.22
N THR A 68 0.26 19.07 9.67
CA THR A 68 -0.49 20.07 10.47
C THR A 68 -0.81 21.31 9.66
N ASP A 69 0.19 21.89 8.99
CA ASP A 69 0.07 22.92 7.97
C ASP A 69 1.12 22.67 6.88
N GLY A 70 0.81 21.75 5.97
CA GLY A 70 1.77 21.27 5.01
C GLY A 70 1.20 20.34 3.94
N HIS A 71 2.01 20.13 2.91
CA HIS A 71 1.73 19.29 1.76
C HIS A 71 2.84 18.27 1.59
N ALA A 72 2.46 17.00 1.46
CA ALA A 72 3.38 15.92 1.14
C ALA A 72 2.94 15.19 -0.13
N GLU A 73 3.91 14.78 -0.93
CA GLU A 73 3.69 13.84 -2.03
C GLU A 73 4.51 12.58 -1.79
N ILE A 74 3.86 11.44 -1.93
CA ILE A 74 4.46 10.12 -1.78
C ILE A 74 4.48 9.48 -3.17
N TYR A 75 5.67 9.16 -3.66
CA TYR A 75 5.84 8.37 -4.86
C TYR A 75 5.73 6.89 -4.53
N LEU A 76 4.86 6.16 -5.22
CA LEU A 76 4.61 4.71 -5.01
C LEU A 76 5.28 3.82 -6.07
N GLY A 77 5.99 4.41 -7.03
CA GLY A 77 6.52 3.69 -8.19
C GLY A 77 5.66 3.86 -9.45
N ASN A 78 6.27 3.65 -10.62
CA ASN A 78 5.62 3.66 -11.93
C ASN A 78 4.80 4.93 -12.24
N GLY A 79 5.27 6.09 -11.77
CA GLY A 79 4.56 7.36 -11.97
C GLY A 79 3.29 7.54 -11.13
N ASN A 80 3.06 6.68 -10.13
CA ASN A 80 1.95 6.82 -9.20
C ASN A 80 2.35 7.67 -7.99
N TYR A 81 1.46 8.58 -7.61
CA TYR A 81 1.68 9.52 -6.51
C TYR A 81 0.43 9.60 -5.62
N VAL A 82 0.65 9.73 -4.33
CA VAL A 82 -0.38 10.07 -3.33
C VAL A 82 -0.03 11.43 -2.76
N ARG A 83 -1.02 12.33 -2.68
CA ARG A 83 -0.85 13.63 -2.04
C ARG A 83 -1.60 13.66 -0.72
N LEU A 84 -0.92 14.16 0.29
CA LEU A 84 -1.50 14.51 1.56
C LEU A 84 -1.49 16.04 1.65
N ASP A 85 -2.69 16.60 1.64
CA ASP A 85 -2.95 18.03 1.79
C ASP A 85 -3.66 18.28 3.13
N ASN A 86 -3.65 19.55 3.56
CA ASN A 86 -4.34 20.05 4.75
C ASN A 86 -5.71 20.62 4.39
#